data_AF-A0A645DI10-F1
#
_entry.id   AF-A0A645DI10-F1
#
_cell.length_a   1.000
_cell.length_b   1.000
_cell.length_c   1.000
_cell.angle_alpha   90.00
_cell.angle_beta   90.00
_cell.angle_gamma   90.00
#
_symmetry.space_group_name_H-M   'P 1'
#
loop_
_entity.id
_entity.type
_entity.pdbx_description
1 polymer ?
#
loop_
_entity_poly.entity_id
_entity_poly.type
_entity_poly.pdbx_seq_one_letter_code
_entity_poly.pdbx_strand_id
1 'polypeptide(L)'
;MDEVIPSIRKNGMYMNDEAIEQTLNNPDFIIQMANKLKSEKEEKLKAEKRASNLEAVIKIDKPYTEFGKSIVNSTGCITIGKFAKLLNNNNIKIGRNQLYGYLRDNGYLIKTGKDKNIPKQIYIKQGLFEVSESIVNTSEGKFLSATTLITGKGQKYFSESLEMIF
;
A
#
# COMPACT_ATOMS: atom_id res chain seq x y z
N MET A 1 -18.31 -53.72 -4.67
CA MET A 1 -18.03 -52.57 -3.78
C MET A 1 -17.71 -53.17 -2.43
N ASP A 2 -16.43 -53.30 -2.12
CA ASP A 2 -15.97 -53.90 -0.85
C ASP A 2 -16.24 -52.94 0.30
N GLU A 3 -17.10 -53.39 1.21
CA GLU A 3 -17.56 -52.63 2.35
C GLU A 3 -16.53 -52.74 3.47
N VAL A 4 -15.80 -51.65 3.70
CA VAL A 4 -14.71 -51.62 4.70
C VAL A 4 -15.29 -51.41 6.12
N ILE A 5 -14.84 -52.24 7.08
CA ILE A 5 -15.43 -52.48 8.42
C ILE A 5 -15.38 -51.24 9.35
N PRO A 6 -16.40 -51.00 10.21
CA PRO A 6 -16.55 -49.80 11.05
C PRO A 6 -15.35 -49.39 11.93
N SER A 7 -14.52 -50.35 12.36
CA SER A 7 -13.38 -50.11 13.26
C SER A 7 -12.33 -49.19 12.67
N ILE A 8 -12.16 -49.19 11.34
CA ILE A 8 -11.19 -48.37 10.61
C ILE A 8 -11.59 -46.88 10.62
N ARG A 9 -12.87 -46.55 10.83
CA ARG A 9 -13.33 -45.15 10.90
C ARG A 9 -12.89 -44.39 12.16
N LYS A 10 -12.50 -45.08 13.25
CA LYS A 10 -12.12 -44.41 14.50
C LYS A 10 -10.65 -43.94 14.51
N ASN A 11 -9.72 -44.76 14.03
CA ASN A 11 -8.27 -44.50 14.07
C ASN A 11 -7.54 -44.83 12.75
N GLY A 12 -8.24 -45.11 11.65
CA GLY A 12 -7.64 -45.68 10.45
C GLY A 12 -7.19 -44.63 9.41
N MET A 13 -5.99 -44.84 8.86
CA MET A 13 -5.50 -44.21 7.64
C MET A 13 -5.54 -45.22 6.51
N TYR A 14 -5.95 -44.79 5.31
CA TYR A 14 -5.87 -45.60 4.10
C TYR A 14 -4.57 -45.29 3.38
N MET A 15 -3.80 -46.34 3.09
CA MET A 15 -2.51 -46.29 2.42
C MET A 15 -2.56 -47.21 1.19
N ASN A 16 -1.79 -46.92 0.14
CA ASN A 16 -1.63 -47.83 -0.98
C ASN A 16 -0.71 -49.00 -0.59
N ASP A 17 -0.76 -50.10 -1.35
CA ASP A 17 -0.01 -51.33 -1.05
C ASP A 17 1.50 -51.08 -0.90
N GLU A 18 2.07 -50.18 -1.71
CA GLU A 18 3.47 -49.77 -1.61
C GLU A 18 3.80 -49.01 -0.31
N ALA A 19 2.95 -48.08 0.13
CA ALA A 19 3.17 -47.36 1.39
C ALA A 19 2.92 -48.25 2.61
N ILE A 20 2.05 -49.25 2.50
CA ILE A 20 1.84 -50.27 3.54
C ILE A 20 3.14 -51.07 3.72
N GLU A 21 3.74 -51.56 2.63
CA GLU A 21 4.99 -52.32 2.67
C GLU A 21 6.15 -51.48 3.25
N GLN A 22 6.28 -50.22 2.83
CA GLN A 22 7.32 -49.32 3.35
C GLN A 22 7.13 -48.97 4.83
N THR A 23 5.88 -48.87 5.29
CA THR A 23 5.52 -48.62 6.69
C THR A 23 5.79 -49.84 7.58
N LEU A 24 5.49 -51.05 7.09
CA LEU A 24 5.77 -52.31 7.78
C LEU A 24 7.28 -52.55 7.93
N ASN A 25 8.06 -52.18 6.91
CA ASN A 25 9.52 -52.28 6.93
C ASN A 25 10.19 -51.16 7.73
N ASN A 26 9.56 -49.98 7.85
CA ASN A 26 10.08 -48.88 8.64
C ASN A 26 8.95 -47.99 9.23
N PRO A 27 8.68 -48.05 10.54
CA PRO A 27 7.63 -47.26 11.18
C PRO A 27 7.90 -45.74 11.16
N ASP A 28 9.15 -45.28 10.96
CA ASP A 28 9.47 -43.85 10.82
C ASP A 28 8.98 -43.24 9.49
N PHE A 29 8.61 -44.08 8.52
CA PHE A 29 8.09 -43.64 7.22
C PHE A 29 6.80 -42.81 7.36
N ILE A 30 5.91 -43.20 8.28
CA ILE A 30 4.68 -42.45 8.58
C ILE A 30 5.02 -41.05 9.10
N ILE A 31 6.04 -40.94 9.96
CA ILE A 31 6.46 -39.68 10.56
C ILE A 31 7.02 -38.74 9.49
N GLN A 32 7.83 -39.26 8.56
CA GLN A 32 8.35 -38.49 7.44
C GLN A 32 7.24 -37.99 6.51
N MET A 33 6.28 -38.85 6.16
CA MET A 33 5.13 -38.48 5.33
C MET A 33 4.26 -37.42 6.01
N ALA A 34 4.00 -37.56 7.31
CA ALA A 34 3.25 -36.56 8.08
C ALA A 34 3.95 -35.20 8.10
N ASN A 35 5.28 -35.18 8.26
CA ASN A 35 6.08 -33.96 8.21
C ASN A 35 6.06 -33.31 6.83
N LYS A 36 6.18 -34.11 5.76
CA LYS A 36 6.13 -33.64 4.38
C LYS A 36 4.77 -33.01 4.03
N LEU A 37 3.67 -33.65 4.42
CA LEU A 37 2.32 -33.11 4.23
C LEU A 37 2.10 -31.83 5.03
N LYS A 38 2.67 -31.75 6.25
CA LYS A 38 2.62 -30.53 7.07
C LYS A 38 3.38 -29.38 6.41
N SER A 39 4.60 -29.62 5.90
CA SER A 39 5.38 -28.58 5.20
C SER A 39 4.70 -28.12 3.92
N GLU A 40 4.16 -29.04 3.11
CA GLU A 40 3.44 -28.69 1.87
C GLU A 40 2.20 -27.83 2.16
N LYS A 41 1.46 -28.15 3.24
CA LYS A 41 0.29 -27.36 3.67
C LYS A 41 0.68 -25.99 4.19
N GLU A 42 1.77 -25.87 4.93
CA GLU A 42 2.29 -24.58 5.40
C GLU A 42 2.81 -23.71 4.26
N GLU A 43 3.49 -24.29 3.28
CA GLU A 43 3.93 -23.58 2.06
C GLU A 43 2.74 -23.11 1.24
N LYS A 44 1.72 -23.96 1.04
CA LYS A 44 0.50 -23.58 0.34
C LYS A 44 -0.25 -22.46 1.06
N LEU A 45 -0.36 -22.52 2.39
CA LEU A 45 -0.96 -21.44 3.19
C LEU A 45 -0.16 -20.13 3.11
N LYS A 46 1.18 -20.21 3.10
CA LYS A 46 2.06 -19.03 2.92
C LYS A 46 1.93 -18.45 1.50
N ALA A 47 1.82 -19.30 0.48
CA ALA A 47 1.60 -18.88 -0.90
C ALA A 47 0.22 -18.24 -1.07
N GLU A 48 -0.84 -18.82 -0.50
CA GLU A 48 -2.20 -18.25 -0.49
C GLU A 48 -2.25 -16.92 0.26
N LYS A 49 -1.56 -16.78 1.41
CA LYS A 49 -1.43 -15.50 2.12
C LYS A 49 -0.68 -14.45 1.30
N ARG A 50 0.39 -14.83 0.59
CA ARG A 50 1.12 -13.92 -0.31
C ARG A 50 0.28 -13.51 -1.52
N ALA A 51 -0.45 -14.45 -2.13
CA ALA A 51 -1.33 -14.19 -3.26
C ALA A 51 -2.51 -13.28 -2.85
N SER A 52 -3.13 -13.51 -1.69
CA SER A 52 -4.21 -12.65 -1.18
C SER A 52 -3.72 -11.22 -0.90
N ASN A 53 -2.51 -11.05 -0.36
CA ASN A 53 -1.91 -9.73 -0.19
C ASN A 53 -1.60 -9.03 -1.53
N LEU A 54 -1.18 -9.77 -2.56
CA LEU A 54 -0.91 -9.23 -3.90
C LEU A 54 -2.20 -8.90 -4.68
N GLU A 55 -3.25 -9.72 -4.55
CA GLU A 55 -4.55 -9.47 -5.18
C GLU A 55 -5.28 -8.27 -4.57
N ALA A 56 -5.11 -8.01 -3.27
CA ALA A 56 -5.61 -6.80 -2.62
C ALA A 56 -4.95 -5.53 -3.19
N VAL A 57 -3.68 -5.60 -3.61
CA VAL A 57 -2.99 -4.48 -4.27
C VAL A 57 -3.49 -4.29 -5.70
N ILE A 58 -3.68 -5.38 -6.46
CA ILE A 58 -4.06 -5.31 -7.89
C ILE A 58 -5.55 -4.95 -8.10
N LYS A 59 -6.45 -5.27 -7.16
CA LYS A 59 -7.87 -4.86 -7.29
C LYS A 59 -8.10 -3.37 -7.01
N ILE A 60 -7.20 -2.72 -6.27
CA ILE A 60 -7.20 -1.27 -6.06
C ILE A 60 -6.68 -0.53 -7.30
N ASP A 61 -5.89 -1.18 -8.17
CA ASP A 61 -5.32 -0.58 -9.38
C ASP A 61 -6.34 -0.30 -10.51
N LYS A 62 -7.63 -0.64 -10.34
CA LYS A 62 -8.62 -0.63 -11.44
C LYS A 62 -9.18 0.74 -11.88
N PRO A 63 -9.03 1.87 -11.17
CA PRO A 63 -9.28 3.18 -11.77
C PRO A 63 -8.02 4.03 -11.98
N TYR A 64 -6.80 3.48 -11.85
CA TYR A 64 -5.56 4.27 -11.93
C TYR A 64 -5.04 4.60 -13.34
N THR A 65 -5.78 4.24 -14.39
CA THR A 65 -5.18 4.07 -15.70
C THR A 65 -5.15 5.30 -16.60
N GLU A 66 -5.77 6.42 -16.23
CA GLU A 66 -5.72 7.65 -17.04
C GLU A 66 -5.17 8.85 -16.27
N PHE A 67 -5.67 9.13 -15.07
CA PHE A 67 -5.23 10.27 -14.26
C PHE A 67 -3.83 10.09 -13.67
N GLY A 68 -3.57 8.92 -13.07
CA GLY A 68 -2.24 8.57 -12.56
C GLY A 68 -1.16 8.58 -13.64
N LYS A 69 -1.50 8.18 -14.88
CA LYS A 69 -0.57 8.24 -16.03
C LYS A 69 -0.31 9.67 -16.52
N SER A 70 -1.35 10.52 -16.52
CA SER A 70 -1.23 11.94 -16.91
C SER A 70 -0.32 12.75 -15.97
N ILE A 71 -0.41 12.51 -14.67
CA ILE A 71 0.35 13.25 -13.64
C ILE A 71 1.82 12.82 -13.59
N VAL A 72 2.09 11.52 -13.68
CA VAL A 72 3.44 10.93 -13.58
C VAL A 72 4.39 11.48 -14.65
N ASN A 73 3.87 11.90 -15.81
CA ASN A 73 4.67 12.45 -16.89
C ASN A 73 5.07 13.93 -16.71
N SER A 74 4.54 14.63 -15.71
CA SER A 74 4.97 15.99 -15.41
C SER A 74 6.12 15.97 -14.42
N THR A 75 7.34 16.18 -14.93
CA THR A 75 8.60 16.28 -14.15
C THR A 75 8.66 17.50 -13.20
N GLY A 76 7.57 18.26 -13.07
CA GLY A 76 7.53 19.51 -12.31
C GLY A 76 6.79 19.39 -10.98
N CYS A 77 7.38 19.96 -9.93
CA CYS A 77 6.71 20.19 -8.66
C CYS A 77 5.64 21.28 -8.82
N ILE A 78 4.48 21.10 -8.18
CA ILE A 78 3.38 22.07 -8.25
C ILE A 78 2.99 22.57 -6.86
N THR A 79 2.47 23.79 -6.78
CA THR A 79 1.94 24.31 -5.51
C THR A 79 0.69 23.54 -5.09
N ILE A 80 0.44 23.44 -3.78
CA ILE A 80 -0.77 22.84 -3.22
C ILE A 80 -2.04 23.47 -3.80
N GLY A 81 -2.01 24.78 -4.06
CA GLY A 81 -3.13 25.48 -4.70
C GLY A 81 -3.39 25.06 -6.15
N LYS A 82 -2.33 24.83 -6.94
CA LYS A 82 -2.46 24.29 -8.30
C LYS A 82 -2.96 22.85 -8.28
N PHE A 83 -2.47 22.04 -7.34
CA PHE A 83 -2.93 20.67 -7.15
C PHE A 83 -4.43 20.60 -6.80
N ALA A 84 -4.92 21.45 -5.89
CA ALA A 84 -6.36 21.52 -5.59
C ALA A 84 -7.22 21.82 -6.82
N LYS A 85 -6.76 22.70 -7.72
CA LYS A 85 -7.46 22.97 -8.99
C LYS A 85 -7.47 21.75 -9.91
N LEU A 86 -6.35 21.03 -9.99
CA LEU A 86 -6.26 19.79 -10.78
C LEU A 86 -7.22 18.72 -10.22
N LEU A 87 -7.28 18.54 -8.91
CA LEU A 87 -8.21 17.60 -8.27
C LEU A 87 -9.66 17.94 -8.60
N ASN A 88 -10.02 19.23 -8.52
CA ASN A 88 -11.37 19.69 -8.86
C ASN A 88 -11.74 19.44 -10.33
N ASN A 89 -10.78 19.54 -11.26
CA ASN A 89 -10.99 19.20 -12.66
C ASN A 89 -11.21 17.69 -12.89
N ASN A 90 -10.71 16.84 -11.98
CA ASN A 90 -10.79 15.38 -12.05
C ASN A 90 -11.86 14.83 -11.08
N ASN A 91 -12.97 15.56 -10.92
CA ASN A 91 -14.13 15.19 -10.10
C ASN A 91 -13.92 15.14 -8.58
N ILE A 92 -12.72 15.42 -8.05
CA ILE A 92 -12.46 15.51 -6.61
C ILE A 92 -12.68 16.96 -6.16
N LYS A 93 -13.89 17.26 -5.69
CA LYS A 93 -14.32 18.62 -5.30
C LYS A 93 -13.68 19.09 -3.99
N ILE A 94 -12.40 19.48 -4.03
CA ILE A 94 -11.66 19.99 -2.88
C ILE A 94 -11.09 21.39 -3.13
N GLY A 95 -11.37 22.31 -2.21
CA GLY A 95 -10.80 23.67 -2.26
C GLY A 95 -9.38 23.72 -1.70
N ARG A 96 -8.60 24.74 -2.10
CA ARG A 96 -7.23 24.97 -1.61
C ARG A 96 -7.13 24.92 -0.07
N ASN A 97 -8.01 25.63 0.63
CA ASN A 97 -7.95 25.71 2.09
C ASN A 97 -8.35 24.38 2.76
N GLN A 98 -9.27 23.63 2.15
CA GLN A 98 -9.67 22.31 2.61
C GLN A 98 -8.51 21.31 2.46
N LEU A 99 -7.80 21.36 1.33
CA LEU A 99 -6.61 20.54 1.11
C LEU A 99 -5.49 20.87 2.12
N TYR A 100 -5.25 22.14 2.41
CA TYR A 100 -4.34 22.53 3.50
C TYR A 100 -4.81 22.05 4.88
N GLY A 101 -6.12 22.00 5.12
CA GLY A 101 -6.71 21.40 6.33
C GLY A 101 -6.38 19.93 6.42
N TYR A 102 -6.79 19.16 5.41
CA TYR A 102 -6.52 17.73 5.27
C TYR A 102 -5.04 17.40 5.48
N LEU A 103 -4.13 18.12 4.80
CA LEU A 103 -2.71 17.84 4.91
C LEU A 103 -2.14 18.12 6.31
N ARG A 104 -2.68 19.09 7.05
CA ARG A 104 -2.27 19.38 8.43
C ARG A 104 -2.87 18.40 9.43
N ASP A 105 -4.15 18.07 9.26
CA ASP A 105 -4.86 17.18 10.17
C ASP A 105 -4.36 15.74 10.06
N ASN A 106 -3.93 15.31 8.88
CA ASN A 106 -3.23 14.04 8.67
C ASN A 106 -1.71 14.11 8.96
N GLY A 107 -1.21 15.26 9.42
CA GLY A 107 0.16 15.41 9.88
C GLY A 107 1.23 15.48 8.80
N TYR A 108 0.87 15.65 7.52
CA TYR A 108 1.81 15.90 6.42
C TYR A 108 2.50 17.25 6.55
N LEU A 109 1.72 18.28 6.91
CA LEU A 109 2.20 19.64 7.14
C LEU A 109 2.15 20.00 8.62
N ILE A 110 3.02 20.92 9.03
CA ILE A 110 3.01 21.49 10.37
C ILE A 110 1.74 22.35 10.57
N LYS A 111 1.02 22.10 11.67
CA LYS A 111 -0.31 22.66 11.93
C LYS A 111 -0.29 24.11 12.43
N THR A 112 0.72 24.47 13.22
CA THR A 112 0.81 25.72 14.00
C THR A 112 2.25 26.25 14.05
N GLY A 113 2.42 27.52 14.40
CA GLY A 113 3.73 28.15 14.57
C GLY A 113 4.26 28.83 13.31
N LYS A 114 5.55 29.21 13.34
CA LYS A 114 6.24 29.89 12.23
C LYS A 114 6.36 29.01 10.98
N ASP A 115 6.50 27.70 11.19
CA ASP A 115 6.64 26.70 10.13
C ASP A 115 5.29 26.14 9.64
N LYS A 116 4.18 26.82 9.94
CA LYS A 116 2.85 26.39 9.50
C LYS A 116 2.83 26.21 7.99
N ASN A 117 2.25 25.09 7.53
CA ASN A 117 2.20 24.66 6.13
C ASN A 117 3.52 24.15 5.53
N ILE A 118 4.61 24.08 6.31
CA ILE A 118 5.84 23.42 5.89
C ILE A 118 5.68 21.90 6.09
N PRO A 119 6.10 21.06 5.13
CA PRO A 119 6.01 19.61 5.25
C PRO A 119 6.98 19.08 6.30
N LYS A 120 6.59 18.01 7.01
CA LYS A 120 7.52 17.35 7.93
C LYS A 120 8.67 16.72 7.15
N GLN A 121 9.87 16.71 7.75
CA GLN A 121 11.08 16.18 7.14
C GLN A 121 10.92 14.74 6.61
N ILE A 122 10.12 13.91 7.28
CA ILE A 122 9.84 12.53 6.85
C ILE A 122 9.22 12.47 5.45
N TYR A 123 8.32 13.39 5.10
CA TYR A 123 7.62 13.39 3.81
C TYR A 123 8.44 14.05 2.70
N ILE A 124 9.36 14.95 3.07
CA ILE A 124 10.40 15.44 2.16
C ILE A 124 11.37 14.30 1.81
N LYS A 125 11.85 13.55 2.80
CA LYS A 125 12.74 12.38 2.58
C LYS A 125 12.07 11.28 1.75
N GLN A 126 10.76 11.11 1.90
CA GLN A 126 9.98 10.19 1.05
C GLN A 126 9.76 10.69 -0.37
N GLY A 127 10.10 11.96 -0.66
CA GLY A 127 9.97 12.59 -1.96
C GLY A 127 8.53 12.97 -2.32
N LEU A 128 7.65 13.20 -1.34
CA LEU A 128 6.26 13.64 -1.57
C LEU A 128 6.15 15.15 -1.72
N PHE A 129 7.03 15.89 -1.04
CA PHE A 129 7.07 17.34 -1.06
C PHE A 129 8.48 17.86 -1.32
N GLU A 130 8.53 19.08 -1.83
CA GLU A 130 9.72 19.91 -1.95
C GLU A 130 9.42 21.29 -1.38
N VAL A 131 10.42 21.95 -0.81
CA VAL A 131 10.28 23.32 -0.29
C VAL A 131 11.14 24.23 -1.15
N SER A 132 10.52 25.23 -1.75
CA SER A 132 11.22 26.27 -2.52
C SER A 132 11.27 27.55 -1.69
N GLU A 133 12.48 28.04 -1.47
CA GLU A 133 12.71 29.33 -0.82
C GLU A 133 12.77 30.44 -1.85
N SER A 134 12.10 31.55 -1.54
CA SER A 134 12.05 32.73 -2.40
C SER A 134 12.23 33.99 -1.56
N ILE A 135 12.92 34.98 -2.13
CA ILE A 135 13.07 36.30 -1.52
C ILE A 135 11.89 37.15 -1.98
N VAL A 136 11.05 37.56 -1.03
CA VAL A 136 9.94 38.48 -1.29
C VAL A 136 10.38 39.89 -0.91
N ASN A 137 10.46 40.77 -1.91
CA ASN A 137 10.74 42.19 -1.70
C ASN A 137 9.42 42.89 -1.33
N THR A 138 9.37 43.46 -0.13
CA THR A 138 8.25 44.28 0.34
C THR A 138 8.78 45.69 0.64
N SER A 139 7.90 46.69 0.70
CA SER A 139 8.27 48.09 1.00
C SER A 139 9.05 48.25 2.33
N GLU A 140 8.95 47.28 3.24
CA GLU A 140 9.62 47.25 4.55
C GLU A 140 10.94 46.46 4.56
N GLY A 141 11.27 45.70 3.50
CA GLY A 141 12.49 44.90 3.44
C GLY A 141 12.37 43.61 2.62
N LYS A 142 13.44 42.80 2.66
CA LYS A 142 13.52 41.49 2.00
C LYS A 142 13.18 40.39 3.00
N PHE A 143 12.13 39.61 2.73
CA PHE A 143 11.73 38.48 3.55
C PHE A 143 12.01 37.16 2.85
N LEU A 144 12.51 36.17 3.60
CA LEU A 144 12.64 34.80 3.11
C LEU A 144 11.27 34.11 3.26
N SER A 145 10.70 33.64 2.16
CA SER A 145 9.43 32.93 2.14
C SER A 145 9.61 31.53 1.57
N ALA A 146 9.22 30.53 2.34
CA ALA A 146 9.22 29.12 1.93
C ALA A 146 7.85 28.71 1.37
N THR A 147 7.85 28.09 0.20
CA THR A 147 6.64 27.56 -0.45
C THR A 147 6.72 26.06 -0.57
N THR A 148 5.70 25.37 -0.03
CA THR A 148 5.55 23.92 -0.14
C THR A 148 5.01 23.53 -1.51
N LEU A 149 5.77 22.68 -2.20
CA LEU A 149 5.44 22.11 -3.48
C LEU A 149 5.21 20.60 -3.34
N ILE A 150 4.32 20.06 -4.17
CA ILE A 150 4.03 18.63 -4.27
C ILE A 150 4.75 18.09 -5.50
N THR A 151 5.55 17.05 -5.30
CA THR A 151 6.28 16.36 -6.38
C THR A 151 5.32 15.50 -7.22
N GLY A 152 5.73 15.01 -8.39
CA GLY A 152 4.90 14.06 -9.16
C GLY A 152 4.53 12.80 -8.37
N LYS A 153 5.44 12.31 -7.52
CA LYS A 153 5.18 11.20 -6.59
C LYS A 153 4.13 11.56 -5.53
N GLY A 154 4.25 12.76 -4.95
CA GLY A 154 3.27 13.28 -3.99
C GLY A 154 1.89 13.46 -4.61
N GLN A 155 1.82 13.98 -5.84
CA GLN A 155 0.56 14.16 -6.55
C GLN A 155 -0.16 12.82 -6.72
N LYS A 156 0.54 11.78 -7.20
CA LYS A 156 -0.03 10.42 -7.26
C LYS A 156 -0.56 10.01 -5.88
N TYR A 157 0.30 9.97 -4.86
CA TYR A 157 -0.03 9.52 -3.51
C TYR A 157 -1.26 10.23 -2.91
N PHE A 158 -1.34 11.56 -3.03
CA PHE A 158 -2.46 12.32 -2.47
C PHE A 158 -3.74 12.18 -3.30
N SER A 159 -3.64 12.01 -4.62
CA SER A 159 -4.80 11.68 -5.44
C SER A 159 -5.41 10.35 -5.00
N GLU A 160 -4.59 9.31 -4.82
CA GLU A 160 -5.04 7.99 -4.33
C GLU A 160 -5.75 8.10 -2.98
N SER A 161 -5.12 8.85 -2.06
CA SER A 161 -5.62 9.01 -0.70
C SER A 161 -6.93 9.80 -0.64
N LEU A 162 -7.11 10.78 -1.53
CA LEU A 162 -8.29 11.65 -1.55
C LEU A 162 -9.48 11.01 -2.28
N GLU A 163 -9.24 10.20 -3.32
CA GLU A 163 -10.30 9.42 -3.99
C GLU A 163 -10.98 8.42 -3.05
N MET A 164 -10.27 7.90 -2.04
CA MET A 164 -10.88 7.00 -1.05
C MET A 164 -11.80 7.71 -0.05
N ILE A 165 -11.74 9.04 0.01
CA ILE A 165 -12.43 9.86 1.02
C ILE A 165 -13.62 10.62 0.43
N PHE A 166 -13.52 11.06 -0.83
CA PHE A 166 -14.48 11.90 -1.53
C PHE A 166 -15.16 11.16 -2.68
#